data_AF-A0A0H3GXD8-F1
#
_entry.id   AF-A0A0H3GXD8-F1
#
_cell.length_a   1.000
_cell.length_b   1.000
_cell.length_c   1.000
_cell.angle_alpha   90.00
_cell.angle_beta   90.00
_cell.angle_gamma   90.00
#
_symmetry.space_group_name_H-M   'P 1'
#
loop_
_entity.id
_entity.type
_entity.pdbx_description
1 polymer ?
#
loop_
_entity_poly.entity_id
_entity_poly.type
_entity_poly.pdbx_seq_one_letter_code
_entity_poly.pdbx_strand_id
1 'polypeptide(L)'
;MNSPQIYSPVQLANYLKLLRQQNHWTQDALARRIGIKQATLSNFENHPDKTTLTTLFKILQSLGVVMTLNAKAAETAPAPDNNTDLDW
;
A
#
# COMPACT_ATOMS: atom_id res chain seq x y z
N MET A 1 6.97 -11.48 -5.55
CA MET A 1 7.01 -10.68 -4.32
C MET A 1 5.73 -10.97 -3.55
N ASN A 2 5.77 -11.31 -2.27
CA ASN A 2 4.54 -11.44 -1.47
C ASN A 2 3.87 -10.07 -1.40
N SER A 3 2.55 -10.01 -1.56
CA SER A 3 1.76 -8.78 -1.43
C SER A 3 1.55 -8.48 0.06
N PRO A 4 2.27 -7.52 0.66
CA PRO A 4 2.08 -7.20 2.07
C PRO A 4 0.72 -6.53 2.27
N GLN A 5 0.12 -6.74 3.44
CA GLN A 5 -0.97 -5.91 3.90
C GLN A 5 -0.41 -4.57 4.37
N ILE A 6 -0.97 -3.48 3.87
CA ILE A 6 -0.51 -2.11 4.13
C ILE A 6 -1.57 -1.39 4.95
N TYR A 7 -1.17 -0.83 6.10
CA TYR A 7 -2.07 -0.20 7.08
C TYR A 7 -1.76 1.28 7.32
N SER A 8 -0.71 1.84 6.71
CA SER A 8 -0.32 3.25 6.90
C SER A 8 0.35 3.84 5.65
N PRO A 9 0.34 5.18 5.50
CA PRO A 9 1.08 5.87 4.44
C PRO A 9 2.58 5.52 4.43
N VAL A 10 3.21 5.41 5.60
CA VAL A 10 4.62 5.05 5.75
C VAL A 10 4.91 3.64 5.25
N GLN A 11 4.06 2.66 5.58
CA GLN A 11 4.20 1.30 5.05
C GLN A 11 4.05 1.27 3.52
N LEU A 12 3.08 2.01 2.98
CA LEU A 12 2.88 2.12 1.54
C LEU A 12 4.12 2.69 0.84
N ALA A 13 4.63 3.82 1.35
CA ALA A 13 5.80 4.49 0.79
C ALA A 13 7.05 3.60 0.84
N ASN A 14 7.29 2.92 1.97
CA ASN A 14 8.40 1.99 2.12
C ASN A 14 8.31 0.83 1.12
N TYR A 15 7.11 0.27 0.91
CA TYR A 15 6.92 -0.80 -0.05
C TYR A 15 7.17 -0.33 -1.50
N LEU A 16 6.64 0.83 -1.89
CA LEU A 16 6.88 1.37 -3.23
C LEU A 16 8.35 1.78 -3.45
N LYS A 17 9.02 2.31 -2.42
CA LYS A 17 10.46 2.60 -2.43
C LYS A 17 11.29 1.34 -2.63
N LEU A 18 10.94 0.25 -1.94
CA LEU A 18 11.59 -1.05 -2.11
C LEU A 18 11.44 -1.56 -3.55
N LEU A 19 10.22 -1.54 -4.10
CA LEU A 19 9.98 -1.93 -5.50
C LEU A 19 10.80 -1.06 -6.47
N ARG A 20 10.87 0.24 -6.25
CA ARG A 20 11.71 1.14 -7.07
C ARG A 20 13.18 0.72 -7.03
N GLN A 21 13.72 0.48 -5.84
CA GLN A 21 15.14 0.14 -5.64
C GLN A 21 15.49 -1.22 -6.24
N GLN A 22 14.61 -2.21 -6.11
CA GLN A 22 14.80 -3.54 -6.69
C GLN A 22 14.82 -3.53 -8.21
N ASN A 23 14.05 -2.63 -8.83
CA ASN A 23 14.04 -2.43 -10.28
C ASN A 23 15.11 -1.42 -10.74
N HIS A 24 16.02 -1.00 -9.86
CA HIS A 24 17.11 -0.06 -10.14
C HIS A 24 16.67 1.27 -10.75
N TRP A 25 15.44 1.72 -10.46
CA TRP A 25 14.95 3.01 -10.93
C TRP A 25 15.41 4.14 -10.02
N THR A 26 15.89 5.24 -10.61
CA THR A 26 16.11 6.48 -9.88
C THR A 26 14.79 7.23 -9.69
N GLN A 27 14.70 8.05 -8.64
CA GLN A 27 13.52 8.88 -8.40
C GLN A 27 13.30 9.86 -9.57
N ASP A 28 14.37 10.44 -10.09
CA ASP A 28 14.34 11.36 -11.24
C ASP A 28 13.79 10.69 -12.51
N ALA A 29 14.22 9.46 -12.81
CA ALA A 29 13.73 8.71 -13.96
C ALA A 29 12.22 8.44 -13.87
N LEU A 30 11.70 8.04 -12.70
CA LEU A 30 10.26 7.81 -12.53
C LEU A 30 9.46 9.10 -12.54
N ALA A 31 9.93 10.13 -11.85
CA ALA A 31 9.24 11.41 -11.76
C ALA A 31 9.01 12.03 -13.16
N ARG A 32 10.00 11.95 -14.05
CA ARG A 32 9.87 12.41 -15.45
C ARG A 32 8.78 11.68 -16.24
N ARG A 33 8.59 10.37 -16.05
CA ARG A 33 7.59 9.58 -16.79
C ARG A 33 6.16 10.04 -16.55
N ILE A 34 5.90 10.62 -15.39
CA ILE A 34 4.56 11.01 -14.92
C ILE A 34 4.42 12.53 -14.71
N GLY A 35 5.42 13.31 -15.14
CA GLY A 35 5.42 14.76 -15.08
C GLY A 35 5.33 15.33 -13.66
N ILE A 36 6.05 14.74 -12.68
CA ILE A 36 6.20 15.31 -11.33
C ILE A 36 7.65 15.71 -11.07
N LYS A 37 7.89 16.54 -10.06
CA LYS A 37 9.26 16.87 -9.62
C LYS A 37 9.87 15.67 -8.90
N GLN A 38 11.18 15.43 -9.08
CA GLN A 38 11.90 14.40 -8.32
C GLN A 38 11.76 14.62 -6.80
N ALA A 39 11.80 15.88 -6.34
CA ALA A 39 11.57 16.24 -4.94
C ALA A 39 10.20 15.78 -4.42
N THR A 40 9.17 15.75 -5.28
CA THR A 40 7.84 15.25 -4.90
C THR A 40 7.86 13.74 -4.63
N LEU A 41 8.55 12.96 -5.48
CA LEU A 41 8.72 11.51 -5.24
C LEU A 41 9.60 11.26 -4.01
N SER A 42 10.67 12.03 -3.84
CA SER A 42 11.51 11.96 -2.63
C SER A 42 10.71 12.28 -1.35
N ASN A 43 9.84 13.28 -1.40
CA ASN A 43 8.97 13.60 -0.26
C ASN A 43 7.99 12.47 0.03
N PHE A 44 7.37 11.86 -0.99
CA PHE A 44 6.52 10.69 -0.79
C PHE A 44 7.28 9.55 -0.09
N GLU A 45 8.51 9.25 -0.52
CA GLU A 45 9.30 8.15 0.04
C GLU A 45 9.78 8.35 1.48
N ASN A 46 9.85 9.60 1.95
CA ASN A 46 10.36 9.92 3.29
C ASN A 46 9.29 10.46 4.24
N HIS A 47 8.30 11.20 3.73
CA HIS A 47 7.24 11.88 4.48
C HIS A 47 5.88 11.80 3.74
N PRO A 48 5.28 10.60 3.63
CA PRO A 48 4.11 10.37 2.79
C PRO A 48 2.80 10.98 3.31
N ASP A 49 2.74 11.43 4.57
CA ASP A 49 1.48 11.79 5.26
C ASP A 49 0.64 12.85 4.54
N LYS A 50 1.29 13.76 3.81
CA LYS A 50 0.63 14.84 3.06
C LYS A 50 0.58 14.60 1.55
N THR A 51 0.91 13.38 1.11
CA THR A 51 0.88 13.06 -0.31
C THR A 51 -0.56 13.00 -0.79
N THR A 52 -0.84 13.72 -1.88
CA THR A 52 -2.18 13.67 -2.49
C THR A 52 -2.40 12.30 -3.14
N LEU A 53 -3.66 11.84 -3.16
CA LEU A 53 -4.02 10.62 -3.87
C LEU A 53 -3.64 10.68 -5.35
N THR A 54 -3.79 11.85 -6.00
CA THR A 54 -3.34 12.06 -7.38
C THR A 54 -1.85 11.76 -7.54
N THR A 55 -1.01 12.28 -6.64
CA THR A 55 0.43 12.00 -6.65
C THR A 55 0.70 10.51 -6.44
N LEU A 56 0.01 9.87 -5.49
CA LEU A 56 0.14 8.43 -5.25
C LEU A 56 -0.16 7.61 -6.51
N PHE A 57 -1.29 7.85 -7.17
CA PHE A 57 -1.67 7.10 -8.38
C PHE A 57 -0.72 7.34 -9.55
N LYS A 58 -0.17 8.56 -9.69
CA LYS A 58 0.91 8.79 -10.65
C LYS A 58 2.14 7.95 -10.31
N ILE A 59 2.55 7.88 -9.04
CA ILE A 59 3.71 7.07 -8.63
C ILE A 59 3.49 5.59 -8.93
N LEU A 60 2.30 5.06 -8.63
CA LEU A 60 1.89 3.69 -8.98
C LEU A 60 2.02 3.44 -10.49
N GLN A 61 1.49 4.37 -11.31
CA GLN A 61 1.62 4.31 -12.77
C GLN A 61 3.09 4.31 -13.22
N SER A 62 3.94 5.16 -12.62
CA SER A 62 5.36 5.23 -12.98
C SER A 62 6.12 3.93 -12.70
N LEU A 63 5.71 3.22 -11.65
CA LEU A 63 6.27 1.95 -11.21
C LEU A 63 5.66 0.74 -11.93
N GLY A 64 4.55 0.91 -12.67
CA GLY A 64 3.79 -0.20 -13.23
C GLY A 64 3.10 -1.06 -12.15
N VAL A 65 2.72 -0.46 -11.03
CA VAL A 65 2.09 -1.14 -9.89
C VAL A 65 0.59 -0.85 -9.88
N VAL A 66 -0.20 -1.88 -9.60
CA VAL A 66 -1.65 -1.77 -9.40
C VAL A 66 -1.97 -1.91 -7.91
N MET A 67 -2.95 -1.15 -7.42
CA MET A 67 -3.49 -1.25 -6.06
C MET A 67 -4.84 -1.96 -6.10
N THR A 68 -5.03 -2.95 -5.22
CA THR A 68 -6.30 -3.64 -5.01
C THR A 68 -6.78 -3.45 -3.57
N LEU A 69 -8.10 -3.34 -3.39
CA LEU A 69 -8.74 -3.20 -2.08
C LEU A 69 -9.53 -4.47 -1.80
N ASN A 70 -9.38 -5.02 -0.60
CA ASN A 70 -10.06 -6.24 -0.17
C ASN A 70 -10.70 -6.00 1.19
N ALA A 71 -11.89 -6.54 1.42
CA ALA A 71 -12.48 -6.57 2.75
C ALA A 71 -11.63 -7.44 3.68
N LYS A 72 -11.45 -7.02 4.94
CA LYS A 72 -10.89 -7.90 5.96
C LYS A 72 -11.87 -9.06 6.13
N ALA A 73 -11.38 -10.30 6.15
CA ALA A 73 -12.20 -11.44 6.54
C ALA A 73 -12.82 -11.10 7.90
N ALA A 74 -14.16 -11.12 7.98
CA ALA A 74 -14.81 -11.13 9.28
C ALA A 74 -14.19 -12.31 10.02
N GLU A 75 -13.53 -12.05 11.15
CA GLU A 75 -13.26 -13.11 12.11
C GLU A 75 -14.61 -13.74 12.35
N THR A 76 -14.82 -14.94 11.80
CA THR A 76 -16.01 -15.74 12.03
C THR A 76 -16.15 -15.77 13.53
N ALA A 77 -17.10 -14.99 14.05
CA ALA A 77 -17.45 -15.02 15.46
C ALA A 77 -17.64 -16.50 15.80
N PRO A 78 -17.01 -17.01 16.87
CA PRO A 78 -17.13 -18.42 17.21
C PRO A 78 -18.62 -18.73 17.23
N ALA A 79 -19.02 -19.72 16.44
CA ALA A 79 -20.40 -20.16 16.36
C ALA A 79 -20.90 -20.34 17.81
N PRO A 80 -22.11 -19.85 18.15
CA PRO A 80 -22.63 -20.01 19.50
C PRO A 80 -22.56 -21.51 19.82
N ASP A 81 -21.83 -21.80 20.89
CA ASP A 81 -21.63 -23.14 21.41
C ASP A 81 -23.01 -23.70 21.77
N ASN A 82 -23.60 -24.45 20.84
CA ASN A 82 -24.87 -25.16 21.05
C ASN A 82 -24.58 -26.39 21.91
N ASN A 83 -24.00 -26.19 23.10
CA ASN A 83 -24.05 -27.16 24.18
C ASN A 83 -24.97 -26.63 25.27
N THR A 84 -26.25 -26.46 24.92
CA THR A 84 -27.30 -26.51 25.92
C THR A 84 -27.49 -27.98 26.29
N ASP A 85 -26.63 -28.48 27.18
CA ASP A 85 -27.04 -29.45 28.19
C ASP A 85 -28.09 -28.74 29.07
N LEU A 86 -29.32 -28.72 28.58
CA LEU A 86 -30.48 -28.38 29.41
C LEU A 86 -30.93 -29.70 30.03
N ASP A 87 -30.31 -30.01 31.17
CA ASP A 87 -30.80 -30.97 32.15
C ASP A 87 -32.26 -30.63 32.49
N TRP A 88 -33.20 -31.46 32.01
CA TRP A 88 -34.54 -31.62 32.57
C TRP A 88 -35.02 -33.06 32.39
#